data_AF-A0A3B1CI13-F1
#
_entry.id   AF-A0A3B1CI13-F1
#
_cell.length_a   1.000
_cell.length_b   1.000
_cell.length_c   1.000
_cell.angle_alpha   90.00
_cell.angle_beta   90.00
_cell.angle_gamma   90.00
#
_symmetry.space_group_name_H-M   'P 1'
#
loop_
_entity.id
_entity.type
_entity.pdbx_description
1 polymer ?
#
loop_
_entity_poly.entity_id
_entity_poly.type
_entity_poly.pdbx_seq_one_letter_code
_entity_poly.pdbx_strand_id
1 'polypeptide(L)'
;MSLQPKLKSEEFFERIANLSQEDRNNVFKINALRKDAEALVKNDPFSAYMLLGMLSGIEAKMNEVRDYFNRVIKISPNSYIGYYNFAIALHSNGFHSEASTHAIKANELNPGDTKILDLLVNNYLASGRYRDANDWLQKWDRVMPKKPHKETNILRQIYPFISEQKIADDDVERLQKLAYSLLLENNVSITEKRMMILEDEESRWLNYMIGIDEPVTEIVDLNEKLAERMADEDLPASLTSNVVIMFSSAS
;
A
#
# COMPACT_ATOMS: atom_id res chain seq x y z
N MET A 1 -13.61 -30.48 26.40
CA MET A 1 -12.32 -30.63 25.69
C MET A 1 -11.89 -29.26 25.19
N SER A 2 -10.77 -28.73 25.66
CA SER A 2 -10.22 -27.47 25.16
C SER A 2 -9.59 -27.68 23.78
N LEU A 3 -10.09 -26.97 22.76
CA LEU A 3 -9.41 -26.85 21.46
C LEU A 3 -7.95 -26.43 21.65
N GLN A 4 -7.03 -27.06 20.92
CA GLN A 4 -5.60 -26.77 20.99
C GLN A 4 -5.33 -25.30 20.60
N PRO A 5 -4.34 -24.61 21.21
CA PRO A 5 -4.06 -23.19 20.96
C PRO A 5 -3.86 -22.83 19.49
N LYS A 6 -3.17 -23.70 18.73
CA LYS A 6 -2.90 -23.51 17.30
C LYS A 6 -4.17 -23.53 16.43
N LEU A 7 -5.12 -24.42 16.76
CA LEU A 7 -6.39 -24.49 16.04
C LEU A 7 -7.21 -23.22 16.27
N LYS A 8 -7.19 -22.68 17.50
CA LYS A 8 -7.85 -21.43 17.82
C LYS A 8 -7.26 -20.25 17.04
N SER A 9 -5.93 -20.14 16.95
CA SER A 9 -5.29 -19.06 16.19
C SER A 9 -5.64 -19.09 14.71
N GLU A 10 -5.69 -20.28 14.09
CA GLU A 10 -6.08 -20.43 12.68
C GLU A 10 -7.52 -19.93 12.43
N GLU A 11 -8.47 -20.30 13.31
CA GLU A 11 -9.84 -19.78 13.27
C GLU A 11 -9.87 -18.24 13.42
N PHE A 12 -8.98 -17.65 14.22
CA PHE A 12 -8.90 -16.19 14.37
C PHE A 12 -8.40 -15.49 13.11
N PHE A 13 -7.38 -16.03 12.44
CA PHE A 13 -6.90 -15.48 11.18
C PHE A 13 -8.00 -15.49 10.12
N GLU A 14 -8.77 -16.57 10.01
CA GLU A 14 -9.91 -16.65 9.10
C GLU A 14 -11.01 -15.65 9.47
N ARG A 15 -11.32 -15.48 10.75
CA ARG A 15 -12.31 -14.48 11.21
C ARG A 15 -11.91 -13.06 10.81
N ILE A 16 -10.63 -12.69 10.97
CA ILE A 16 -10.13 -11.36 10.57
C ILE A 16 -10.11 -11.20 9.05
N ALA A 17 -9.65 -12.23 8.33
CA ALA A 17 -9.59 -12.22 6.87
C ALA A 17 -10.98 -12.04 6.23
N ASN A 18 -12.01 -12.58 6.86
CA ASN A 18 -13.40 -12.55 6.38
C ASN A 18 -14.25 -11.40 6.94
N LEU A 19 -13.66 -10.42 7.64
CA LEU A 19 -14.42 -9.25 8.10
C LEU A 19 -14.94 -8.44 6.92
N SER A 20 -16.25 -8.22 6.89
CA SER A 20 -16.90 -7.27 5.97
C SER A 20 -16.47 -5.83 6.28
N GLN A 21 -16.78 -4.89 5.39
CA GLN A 21 -16.52 -3.47 5.68
C GLN A 21 -17.31 -2.97 6.90
N GLU A 22 -18.55 -3.42 7.05
CA GLU A 22 -19.38 -3.14 8.23
C GLU A 22 -18.71 -3.68 9.51
N ASP A 23 -18.17 -4.90 9.45
CA ASP A 23 -17.48 -5.52 10.58
C ASP A 23 -16.22 -4.76 10.98
N ARG A 24 -15.46 -4.29 9.99
CA ARG A 24 -14.24 -3.49 10.19
C ARG A 24 -14.54 -2.17 10.88
N ASN A 25 -15.71 -1.58 10.59
CA ASN A 25 -16.18 -0.34 11.21
C ASN A 25 -16.89 -0.57 12.55
N ASN A 26 -17.19 -1.81 12.92
CA ASN A 26 -17.87 -2.15 14.16
C ASN A 26 -16.88 -2.25 15.33
N VAL A 27 -16.77 -1.16 16.09
CA VAL A 27 -15.89 -1.05 17.28
C VAL A 27 -16.11 -2.18 18.28
N PHE A 28 -17.34 -2.63 18.51
CA PHE A 28 -17.61 -3.74 19.44
C PHE A 28 -17.04 -5.06 18.93
N LYS A 29 -17.17 -5.33 17.63
CA LYS A 29 -16.63 -6.55 17.01
C LYS A 29 -15.10 -6.54 17.02
N ILE A 30 -14.48 -5.42 16.68
CA ILE A 30 -13.02 -5.25 16.73
C ILE A 30 -12.49 -5.39 18.16
N ASN A 31 -13.14 -4.78 19.16
CA ASN A 31 -12.75 -4.91 20.55
C ASN A 31 -12.89 -6.33 21.09
N ALA A 32 -13.93 -7.07 20.67
CA ALA A 32 -14.08 -8.47 21.03
C ALA A 32 -12.93 -9.33 20.46
N LEU A 33 -12.59 -9.13 19.18
CA LEU A 33 -11.44 -9.81 18.54
C LEU A 33 -10.11 -9.45 19.21
N ARG A 34 -9.94 -8.18 19.60
CA ARG A 34 -8.75 -7.71 20.32
C ARG A 34 -8.59 -8.42 21.67
N LYS A 35 -9.67 -8.48 22.46
CA LYS A 35 -9.68 -9.20 23.75
C LYS A 35 -9.36 -10.69 23.59
N ASP A 36 -9.91 -11.31 22.55
CA ASP A 36 -9.62 -12.70 22.23
C ASP A 36 -8.13 -12.90 21.88
N ALA A 37 -7.55 -12.01 21.07
CA ALA A 37 -6.12 -12.05 20.71
C ALA A 37 -5.21 -11.81 21.94
N GLU A 38 -5.57 -10.89 22.83
CA GLU A 38 -4.85 -10.64 24.10
C GLU A 38 -4.81 -11.88 25.00
N ALA A 39 -5.89 -12.67 25.04
CA ALA A 39 -5.94 -13.90 25.82
C ALA A 39 -4.96 -14.98 25.32
N LEU A 40 -4.51 -14.89 24.05
CA LEU A 40 -3.54 -15.82 23.46
C LEU A 40 -2.10 -15.49 23.86
N VAL A 41 -1.78 -14.27 24.32
CA VAL A 41 -0.41 -13.80 24.55
C VAL A 41 0.43 -14.75 25.41
N LYS A 42 -0.17 -15.38 26.43
CA LYS A 42 0.56 -16.29 27.33
C LYS A 42 0.87 -17.65 26.70
N ASN A 43 0.00 -18.14 25.81
CA ASN A 43 0.05 -19.51 25.30
C ASN A 43 0.56 -19.60 23.87
N ASP A 44 0.33 -18.55 23.07
CA ASP A 44 0.78 -18.41 21.68
C ASP A 44 1.05 -16.90 21.39
N PRO A 45 2.16 -16.36 21.90
CA PRO A 45 2.50 -14.94 21.73
C PRO A 45 2.73 -14.56 20.27
N PHE A 46 3.20 -15.49 19.44
CA PHE A 46 3.42 -15.24 18.01
C PHE A 46 2.09 -14.93 17.32
N SER A 47 1.11 -15.83 17.43
CA SER A 47 -0.21 -15.63 16.82
C SER A 47 -0.93 -14.44 17.46
N ALA A 48 -0.84 -14.28 18.78
CA ALA A 48 -1.45 -13.15 19.49
C ALA A 48 -0.97 -11.80 18.94
N TYR A 49 0.35 -11.60 18.82
CA TYR A 49 0.88 -10.34 18.30
C TYR A 49 0.62 -10.17 16.80
N MET A 50 0.60 -11.24 16.00
CA MET A 50 0.16 -11.11 14.60
C MET A 50 -1.29 -10.63 14.50
N LEU A 51 -2.21 -11.22 15.27
CA LEU A 51 -3.63 -10.84 15.28
C LEU A 51 -3.81 -9.40 15.77
N LEU A 52 -3.12 -9.01 16.85
CA LEU A 52 -3.16 -7.64 17.36
C LEU A 52 -2.62 -6.63 16.35
N GLY A 53 -1.51 -6.95 15.66
CA GLY A 53 -0.97 -6.11 14.59
C GLY A 53 -1.95 -5.94 13.42
N MET A 54 -2.60 -7.03 12.99
CA MET A 54 -3.63 -6.98 11.94
C MET A 54 -4.84 -6.13 12.36
N LEU A 55 -5.36 -6.31 13.59
CA LEU A 55 -6.47 -5.52 14.11
C LEU A 55 -6.12 -4.03 14.23
N SER A 56 -4.93 -3.70 14.73
CA SER A 56 -4.46 -2.32 14.77
C SER A 56 -4.30 -1.72 13.37
N GLY A 57 -4.02 -2.53 12.35
CA GLY A 57 -4.01 -2.12 10.95
C GLY A 57 -5.42 -1.82 10.41
N ILE A 58 -6.45 -2.53 10.87
CA ILE A 58 -7.85 -2.23 10.54
C ILE A 58 -8.28 -0.89 11.16
N GLU A 59 -7.80 -0.60 12.37
CA GLU A 59 -8.09 0.65 13.08
C GLU A 59 -7.16 1.83 12.70
N ALA A 60 -6.27 1.64 11.71
CA ALA A 60 -5.25 2.63 11.31
C ALA A 60 -4.33 3.12 12.45
N LYS A 61 -4.15 2.31 13.51
CA LYS A 61 -3.29 2.63 14.67
C LYS A 61 -1.85 2.25 14.39
N MET A 62 -1.18 3.05 13.56
CA MET A 62 0.13 2.71 12.99
C MET A 62 1.26 2.49 14.01
N ASN A 63 1.20 3.18 15.15
CA ASN A 63 2.17 2.96 16.23
C ASN A 63 2.02 1.55 16.83
N GLU A 64 0.79 1.08 17.01
CA GLU A 64 0.51 -0.28 17.48
C GLU A 64 0.86 -1.32 16.42
N VAL A 65 0.56 -1.06 15.14
CA VAL A 65 0.96 -1.95 14.02
C VAL A 65 2.46 -2.22 14.09
N ARG A 66 3.28 -1.15 14.16
CA ARG A 66 4.74 -1.29 14.23
C ARG A 66 5.19 -1.99 15.50
N ASP A 67 4.61 -1.69 16.67
CA ASP A 67 4.99 -2.36 17.93
C ASP A 67 4.70 -3.87 17.87
N TYR A 68 3.47 -4.26 17.51
CA TYR A 68 3.09 -5.67 17.49
C TYR A 68 3.85 -6.48 16.45
N PHE A 69 4.02 -5.98 15.22
CA PHE A 69 4.81 -6.69 14.22
C PHE A 69 6.30 -6.77 14.56
N ASN A 70 6.86 -5.75 15.22
CA ASN A 70 8.22 -5.86 15.74
C ASN A 70 8.35 -6.97 16.80
N ARG A 71 7.33 -7.20 17.62
CA ARG A 71 7.31 -8.34 18.56
C ARG A 71 7.21 -9.68 17.81
N VAL A 72 6.40 -9.77 16.76
CA VAL A 72 6.31 -10.96 15.89
C VAL A 72 7.69 -11.30 15.29
N ILE A 73 8.37 -10.30 14.73
CA ILE A 73 9.70 -10.45 14.13
C ILE A 73 10.74 -10.84 15.18
N LYS A 74 10.67 -10.29 16.40
CA LYS A 74 11.56 -10.71 17.50
C LYS A 74 11.36 -12.16 17.92
N ILE A 75 10.12 -12.66 17.92
CA ILE A 75 9.81 -14.05 18.29
C ILE A 75 10.28 -15.01 17.21
N SER A 76 10.06 -14.69 15.93
CA SER A 76 10.44 -15.56 14.81
C SER A 76 11.02 -14.74 13.65
N PRO A 77 12.32 -14.39 13.71
CA PRO A 77 12.95 -13.48 12.73
C PRO A 77 13.10 -14.08 11.33
N ASN A 78 12.92 -15.40 11.19
CA ASN A 78 12.99 -16.13 9.92
C ASN A 78 11.59 -16.54 9.41
N SER A 79 10.53 -16.04 10.02
CA SER A 79 9.15 -16.33 9.63
C SER A 79 8.68 -15.36 8.55
N TYR A 80 8.59 -15.82 7.30
CA TYR A 80 8.13 -14.97 6.20
C TYR A 80 6.71 -14.40 6.43
N ILE A 81 5.84 -15.15 7.11
CA ILE A 81 4.44 -14.77 7.36
C ILE A 81 4.34 -13.54 8.27
N GLY A 82 5.30 -13.32 9.18
CA GLY A 82 5.35 -12.13 10.02
C GLY A 82 5.65 -10.87 9.21
N TYR A 83 6.66 -10.93 8.34
CA TYR A 83 7.01 -9.83 7.43
C TYR A 83 5.92 -9.58 6.38
N TYR A 84 5.32 -10.64 5.84
CA TYR A 84 4.24 -10.54 4.87
C TYR A 84 3.01 -9.84 5.44
N ASN A 85 2.53 -10.24 6.63
CA ASN A 85 1.39 -9.59 7.26
C ASN A 85 1.70 -8.16 7.70
N PHE A 86 2.94 -7.87 8.11
CA PHE A 86 3.34 -6.49 8.40
C PHE A 86 3.28 -5.63 7.14
N ALA A 87 3.81 -6.12 6.02
CA ALA A 87 3.74 -5.44 4.74
C ALA A 87 2.30 -5.22 4.27
N ILE A 88 1.38 -6.18 4.47
CA ILE A 88 -0.04 -5.99 4.18
C ILE A 88 -0.63 -4.86 5.04
N ALA A 89 -0.39 -4.89 6.36
CA ALA A 89 -0.93 -3.87 7.25
C ALA A 89 -0.43 -2.47 6.89
N LEU A 90 0.85 -2.34 6.53
CA LEU A 90 1.45 -1.09 6.04
C LEU A 90 0.86 -0.66 4.69
N HIS A 91 0.73 -1.58 3.74
CA HIS A 91 0.15 -1.31 2.41
C HIS A 91 -1.27 -0.76 2.53
N SER A 92 -2.13 -1.44 3.29
CA SER A 92 -3.53 -1.05 3.49
C SER A 92 -3.69 0.30 4.18
N ASN A 93 -2.65 0.78 4.85
CA ASN A 93 -2.63 2.08 5.51
C ASN A 93 -1.80 3.13 4.75
N GLY A 94 -1.42 2.87 3.49
CA GLY A 94 -0.72 3.84 2.63
C GLY A 94 0.79 3.94 2.84
N PHE A 95 1.38 3.14 3.73
CA PHE A 95 2.83 3.13 4.00
C PHE A 95 3.57 2.24 2.98
N HIS A 96 3.40 2.53 1.69
CA HIS A 96 3.81 1.64 0.60
C HIS A 96 5.33 1.38 0.55
N SER A 97 6.17 2.38 0.78
CA SER A 97 7.64 2.22 0.74
C SER A 97 8.17 1.38 1.91
N GLU A 98 7.59 1.56 3.12
CA GLU A 98 7.87 0.72 4.28
C GLU A 98 7.34 -0.71 4.06
N ALA A 99 6.15 -0.84 3.47
CA ALA A 99 5.55 -2.12 3.10
C ALA A 99 6.45 -2.90 2.13
N SER A 100 7.05 -2.25 1.13
CA SER A 100 8.01 -2.86 0.21
C SER A 100 9.22 -3.44 0.95
N THR A 101 9.75 -2.75 1.96
CA THR A 101 10.89 -3.23 2.75
C THR A 101 10.58 -4.57 3.43
N HIS A 102 9.42 -4.67 4.08
CA HIS A 102 9.00 -5.91 4.73
C HIS A 102 8.58 -7.00 3.73
N ALA A 103 7.96 -6.63 2.61
CA ALA A 103 7.60 -7.59 1.56
C ALA A 103 8.84 -8.18 0.87
N ILE A 104 9.91 -7.40 0.66
CA ILE A 104 11.21 -7.91 0.19
C ILE A 104 11.73 -8.95 1.17
N LYS A 105 11.70 -8.65 2.48
CA LYS A 105 12.17 -9.60 3.48
C LYS A 105 11.35 -10.89 3.51
N ALA A 106 10.04 -10.79 3.32
CA ALA A 106 9.18 -11.96 3.17
C ALA A 106 9.55 -12.79 1.94
N ASN A 107 9.84 -12.15 0.80
CA ASN A 107 10.25 -12.83 -0.43
C ASN A 107 11.65 -13.47 -0.31
N GLU A 108 12.58 -12.87 0.42
CA GLU A 108 13.89 -13.50 0.72
C GLU A 108 13.73 -14.81 1.49
N LEU A 109 12.77 -14.86 2.42
CA LEU A 109 12.51 -16.02 3.27
C LEU A 109 11.62 -17.08 2.58
N ASN A 110 10.77 -16.67 1.64
CA ASN A 110 9.90 -17.55 0.88
C ASN A 110 9.81 -17.12 -0.60
N PRO A 111 10.87 -17.36 -1.40
CA PRO A 111 10.94 -16.88 -2.77
C PRO A 111 9.93 -17.62 -3.67
N GLY A 112 9.32 -16.89 -4.59
CA GLY A 112 8.38 -17.45 -5.57
C GLY A 112 6.93 -17.59 -5.07
N ASP A 113 6.63 -17.17 -3.83
CA ASP A 113 5.25 -17.04 -3.38
C ASP A 113 4.58 -15.88 -4.11
N THR A 114 3.59 -16.21 -4.93
CA THR A 114 2.92 -15.23 -5.78
C THR A 114 2.16 -14.17 -4.99
N LYS A 115 1.70 -14.46 -3.77
CA LYS A 115 1.03 -13.46 -2.93
C LYS A 115 2.01 -12.37 -2.45
N ILE A 116 3.26 -12.75 -2.21
CA ILE A 116 4.31 -11.80 -1.83
C ILE A 116 4.74 -10.98 -3.05
N LEU A 117 4.88 -11.64 -4.22
CA LEU A 117 5.19 -10.95 -5.48
C LEU A 117 4.06 -9.98 -5.89
N ASP A 118 2.80 -10.37 -5.74
CA ASP A 118 1.63 -9.49 -5.93
C ASP A 118 1.76 -8.25 -5.04
N LEU A 119 2.04 -8.45 -3.74
CA LEU A 119 2.17 -7.34 -2.79
C LEU A 119 3.31 -6.39 -3.16
N LEU A 120 4.46 -6.91 -3.63
CA LEU A 120 5.59 -6.09 -4.08
C LEU A 120 5.23 -5.26 -5.31
N VAL A 121 4.63 -5.86 -6.33
CA VAL A 121 4.17 -5.12 -7.52
C VAL A 121 3.20 -4.01 -7.13
N ASN A 122 2.22 -4.31 -6.27
CA ASN A 122 1.23 -3.33 -5.83
C ASN A 122 1.83 -2.23 -4.95
N ASN A 123 2.75 -2.55 -4.04
CA ASN A 123 3.42 -1.55 -3.21
C ASN A 123 4.21 -0.56 -4.05
N TYR A 124 5.06 -1.06 -4.96
CA TYR A 124 5.88 -0.19 -5.80
C TYR A 124 5.05 0.63 -6.78
N LEU A 125 3.99 0.04 -7.35
CA LEU A 125 3.05 0.79 -8.18
C LEU A 125 2.38 1.92 -7.40
N ALA A 126 1.95 1.64 -6.16
CA ALA A 126 1.27 2.61 -5.31
C ALA A 126 2.19 3.72 -4.77
N SER A 127 3.50 3.49 -4.68
CA SER A 127 4.52 4.50 -4.34
C SER A 127 5.10 5.21 -5.55
N GLY A 128 4.58 5.00 -6.77
CA GLY A 128 5.09 5.65 -7.99
C GLY A 128 6.44 5.14 -8.49
N ARG A 129 6.92 4.04 -7.90
CA ARG A 129 8.21 3.40 -8.19
C ARG A 129 8.05 2.42 -9.36
N TYR A 130 7.78 2.97 -10.54
CA TYR A 130 7.31 2.18 -11.68
C TYR A 130 8.36 1.23 -12.27
N ARG A 131 9.66 1.55 -12.15
CA ARG A 131 10.73 0.63 -12.58
C ARG A 131 10.82 -0.56 -11.64
N ASP A 132 10.82 -0.31 -10.33
CA ASP A 132 10.80 -1.39 -9.34
C ASP A 132 9.55 -2.27 -9.51
N ALA A 133 8.38 -1.65 -9.72
CA ALA A 133 7.14 -2.39 -9.96
C ALA A 133 7.23 -3.28 -11.21
N ASN A 134 7.85 -2.79 -12.30
CA ASN A 134 8.08 -3.56 -13.51
C ASN A 134 9.07 -4.72 -13.29
N ASP A 135 10.13 -4.51 -12.53
CA ASP A 135 11.10 -5.57 -12.20
C ASP A 135 10.46 -6.70 -11.38
N TRP A 136 9.62 -6.35 -10.40
CA TRP A 136 8.86 -7.33 -9.64
C TRP A 136 7.77 -8.01 -10.48
N LEU A 137 7.14 -7.30 -11.41
CA LEU A 137 6.19 -7.87 -12.35
C LEU A 137 6.87 -8.93 -13.23
N GLN A 138 8.08 -8.68 -13.72
CA GLN A 138 8.83 -9.68 -14.50
C GLN A 138 9.15 -10.93 -13.67
N LYS A 139 9.45 -10.80 -12.37
CA LYS A 139 9.63 -11.96 -11.49
C LYS A 139 8.32 -12.71 -11.30
N TRP A 140 7.21 -11.99 -11.15
CA TRP A 140 5.87 -12.57 -11.08
C TRP A 140 5.50 -13.34 -12.36
N ASP A 141 5.74 -12.77 -13.54
CA ASP A 141 5.45 -13.39 -14.84
C ASP A 141 6.25 -14.69 -15.04
N ARG A 142 7.47 -14.79 -14.50
CA ARG A 142 8.25 -16.03 -14.52
C ARG A 142 7.61 -17.15 -13.70
N VAL A 143 6.93 -16.81 -12.59
CA VAL A 143 6.21 -17.77 -11.74
C VAL A 143 4.84 -18.10 -12.32
N MET A 144 4.17 -17.14 -12.96
CA MET A 144 2.81 -17.26 -13.50
C MET A 144 2.72 -16.97 -15.02
N PRO A 145 3.44 -17.70 -15.89
CA PRO A 145 3.60 -17.33 -17.30
C PRO A 145 2.32 -17.42 -18.16
N LYS A 146 1.27 -18.08 -17.66
CA LYS A 146 0.00 -18.30 -18.37
C LYS A 146 -1.13 -17.38 -17.93
N LYS A 147 -0.92 -16.57 -16.91
CA LYS A 147 -1.92 -15.66 -16.37
C LYS A 147 -1.27 -14.28 -16.29
N PRO A 148 -1.74 -13.25 -17.02
CA PRO A 148 -1.19 -11.91 -16.84
C PRO A 148 -1.55 -11.39 -15.44
N HIS A 149 -0.64 -10.62 -14.84
CA HIS A 149 -0.92 -9.91 -13.60
C HIS A 149 -1.98 -8.82 -13.88
N LYS A 150 -2.79 -8.49 -12.88
CA LYS A 150 -3.81 -7.43 -13.01
C LYS A 150 -3.21 -6.08 -13.42
N GLU A 151 -1.99 -5.78 -12.94
CA GLU A 151 -1.29 -4.53 -13.23
C GLU A 151 -0.42 -4.58 -14.50
N THR A 152 -0.40 -5.70 -15.24
CA THR A 152 0.43 -5.82 -16.45
C THR A 152 0.11 -4.72 -17.47
N ASN A 153 -1.17 -4.39 -17.66
CA ASN A 153 -1.58 -3.43 -18.68
C ASN A 153 -1.14 -2.00 -18.34
N ILE A 154 -1.24 -1.59 -17.07
CA ILE A 154 -0.86 -0.23 -16.65
C ILE A 154 0.66 -0.08 -16.64
N LEU A 155 1.40 -1.07 -16.13
CA LEU A 155 2.86 -1.02 -16.08
C LEU A 155 3.50 -1.04 -17.48
N ARG A 156 2.94 -1.80 -18.43
CA ARG A 156 3.41 -1.78 -19.83
C ARG A 156 3.28 -0.43 -20.52
N GLN A 157 2.39 0.44 -20.04
CA GLN A 157 2.22 1.78 -20.58
C GLN A 157 3.13 2.79 -19.87
N ILE A 158 3.17 2.73 -18.53
CA ILE A 158 3.89 3.71 -17.71
C ILE A 158 5.41 3.49 -17.75
N TYR A 159 5.89 2.25 -17.61
CA TYR A 159 7.32 1.97 -17.49
C TYR A 159 8.13 2.45 -18.70
N PRO A 160 7.72 2.19 -19.96
CA PRO A 160 8.44 2.72 -21.12
C PRO A 160 8.45 4.25 -21.15
N PHE A 161 7.33 4.89 -20.84
CA PHE A 161 7.21 6.34 -20.82
C PHE A 161 8.16 6.98 -19.79
N ILE A 162 8.12 6.51 -18.54
CA ILE A 162 9.01 7.00 -17.46
C ILE A 162 10.49 6.78 -17.80
N SER A 163 10.81 5.66 -18.46
CA SER A 163 12.17 5.35 -18.90
C SER A 163 12.66 6.25 -20.04
N GLU A 164 11.81 6.47 -21.05
CA GLU A 164 12.08 7.34 -22.19
C GLU A 164 12.32 8.79 -21.75
N GLN A 165 11.45 9.31 -20.87
CA GLN A 165 11.53 10.66 -20.32
C GLN A 165 12.59 10.82 -19.22
N LYS A 166 13.28 9.73 -18.84
CA LYS A 166 14.31 9.70 -17.79
C LYS A 166 13.83 10.27 -16.44
N ILE A 167 12.56 10.07 -16.11
CA ILE A 167 11.96 10.51 -14.83
C ILE A 167 12.39 9.53 -13.75
N ALA A 168 12.98 9.95 -12.63
CA ALA A 168 13.38 9.01 -11.58
C ALA A 168 12.17 8.54 -10.75
N ASP A 169 12.21 7.29 -10.31
CA ASP A 169 11.16 6.71 -9.45
C ASP A 169 11.02 7.47 -8.13
N ASP A 170 12.14 7.92 -7.56
CA ASP A 170 12.17 8.71 -6.32
C ASP A 170 11.52 10.10 -6.51
N ASP A 171 11.60 10.69 -7.72
CA ASP A 171 10.96 11.98 -8.02
C ASP A 171 9.43 11.84 -8.07
N VAL A 172 8.93 10.76 -8.69
CA VAL A 172 7.49 10.45 -8.70
C VAL A 172 6.99 10.18 -7.28
N GLU A 173 7.73 9.39 -6.50
CA GLU A 173 7.39 9.10 -5.11
C GLU A 173 7.32 10.40 -4.28
N ARG A 174 8.27 11.32 -4.47
CA ARG A 174 8.29 12.64 -3.82
C ARG A 174 7.06 13.46 -4.20
N LEU A 175 6.72 13.53 -5.49
CA LEU A 175 5.54 14.23 -5.98
C LEU A 175 4.24 13.67 -5.40
N GLN A 176 4.09 12.35 -5.33
CA GLN A 176 2.94 11.70 -4.70
C GLN A 176 2.84 12.00 -3.21
N LYS A 177 3.98 12.04 -2.50
CA LYS A 177 4.02 12.40 -1.07
C LYS A 177 3.56 13.83 -0.82
N LEU A 178 3.88 14.78 -1.71
CA LEU A 178 3.35 16.15 -1.60
C LEU A 178 1.82 16.16 -1.68
N ALA A 179 1.25 15.45 -2.65
CA ALA A 179 -0.20 15.35 -2.81
C ALA A 179 -0.87 14.66 -1.61
N TYR A 180 -0.33 13.52 -1.16
CA TYR A 180 -0.92 12.77 -0.04
C TYR A 180 -0.79 13.48 1.31
N SER A 181 0.34 14.16 1.57
CA SER A 181 0.50 14.96 2.78
C SER A 181 -0.49 16.12 2.82
N LEU A 182 -0.70 16.79 1.69
CA LEU A 182 -1.69 17.86 1.59
C LEU A 182 -3.10 17.36 1.91
N LEU A 183 -3.52 16.22 1.34
CA LEU A 183 -4.83 15.64 1.67
C LEU A 183 -4.94 15.26 3.15
N LEU A 184 -3.90 14.64 3.71
CA LEU A 184 -3.88 14.25 5.12
C LEU A 184 -3.99 15.47 6.06
N GLU A 185 -3.25 16.54 5.77
CA GLU A 185 -3.28 17.79 6.55
C GLU A 185 -4.66 18.48 6.50
N ASN A 186 -5.42 18.28 5.42
CA ASN A 186 -6.77 18.80 5.26
C ASN A 186 -7.85 17.77 5.65
N ASN A 187 -7.46 16.61 6.19
CA ASN A 187 -8.37 15.52 6.58
C ASN A 187 -9.28 15.02 5.44
N VAL A 188 -8.77 15.05 4.21
CA VAL A 188 -9.47 14.62 3.00
C VAL A 188 -9.12 13.17 2.68
N SER A 189 -10.15 12.35 2.44
CA SER A 189 -9.98 10.94 2.11
C SER A 189 -9.90 10.72 0.60
N ILE A 190 -8.99 9.84 0.19
CA ILE A 190 -8.85 9.40 -1.21
C ILE A 190 -9.93 8.35 -1.49
N THR A 191 -10.71 8.56 -2.55
CA THR A 191 -11.75 7.62 -3.00
C THR A 191 -11.25 6.69 -4.11
N GLU A 192 -10.43 7.21 -5.01
CA GLU A 192 -9.83 6.44 -6.11
C GLU A 192 -8.47 7.00 -6.54
N LYS A 193 -7.70 6.18 -7.25
CA LYS A 193 -6.45 6.57 -7.89
C LYS A 193 -6.48 6.07 -9.32
N ARG A 194 -6.33 6.97 -10.29
CA ARG A 194 -6.32 6.63 -11.73
C ARG A 194 -5.02 7.13 -12.35
N MET A 195 -4.41 6.26 -13.15
CA MET A 195 -3.18 6.56 -13.87
C MET A 195 -3.39 6.24 -15.34
N MET A 196 -2.98 7.14 -16.21
CA MET A 196 -2.98 6.91 -17.65
C MET A 196 -1.96 7.79 -18.33
N ILE A 197 -1.41 7.31 -19.45
CA ILE A 197 -0.66 8.19 -20.34
C ILE A 197 -1.65 8.90 -21.24
N LEU A 198 -1.61 10.22 -21.24
CA LEU A 198 -2.36 11.09 -22.13
C LEU A 198 -1.43 11.67 -23.19
N GLU A 199 -1.98 11.98 -24.35
CA GLU A 199 -1.27 12.63 -25.45
C GLU A 199 -2.19 13.60 -26.20
N ASP A 200 -1.59 14.66 -26.71
CA ASP A 200 -2.16 15.57 -27.70
C ASP A 200 -1.22 15.67 -28.92
N GLU A 201 -1.45 16.63 -29.82
CA GLU A 201 -0.64 16.79 -31.04
C GLU A 201 0.83 17.13 -30.75
N GLU A 202 1.14 17.69 -29.59
CA GLU A 202 2.46 18.24 -29.26
C GLU A 202 3.17 17.48 -28.12
N SER A 203 2.42 16.86 -27.21
CA SER A 203 2.94 16.37 -25.94
C SER A 203 2.31 15.04 -25.50
N ARG A 204 3.04 14.31 -24.65
CA ARG A 204 2.58 13.09 -23.98
C ARG A 204 3.00 13.13 -22.51
N TRP A 205 2.08 12.82 -21.60
CA TRP A 205 2.34 12.90 -20.15
C TRP A 205 1.67 11.78 -19.37
N LEU A 206 2.26 11.42 -18.23
CA LEU A 206 1.61 10.58 -17.22
C LEU A 206 0.64 11.44 -16.42
N ASN A 207 -0.64 11.16 -16.55
CA ASN A 207 -1.70 11.76 -15.76
C ASN A 207 -2.01 10.88 -14.55
N TYR A 208 -1.81 11.42 -13.35
CA TYR A 208 -2.07 10.78 -12.06
C TYR A 208 -3.21 11.52 -11.35
N MET A 209 -4.41 10.97 -11.41
CA MET A 209 -5.60 11.55 -10.80
C MET A 209 -5.90 10.90 -9.45
N ILE A 210 -6.11 11.74 -8.44
CA ILE A 210 -6.53 11.34 -7.10
C ILE A 210 -7.99 11.79 -6.93
N GLY A 211 -8.90 10.83 -6.89
CA GLY A 211 -10.30 11.10 -6.60
C GLY A 211 -10.51 11.43 -5.13
N ILE A 212 -11.27 12.49 -4.86
CA ILE A 212 -11.72 12.90 -3.53
C ILE A 212 -13.21 13.25 -3.56
N ASP A 213 -13.88 13.12 -2.41
CA ASP A 213 -15.31 13.42 -2.24
C ASP A 213 -15.51 14.80 -1.60
N GLU A 214 -14.99 15.83 -2.27
CA GLU A 214 -15.05 17.22 -1.82
C GLU A 214 -15.78 18.09 -2.86
N PRO A 215 -16.37 19.24 -2.46
CA PRO A 215 -16.95 20.19 -3.40
C PRO A 215 -15.92 20.68 -4.44
N VAL A 216 -16.35 20.92 -5.68
CA VAL A 216 -15.47 21.36 -6.78
C VAL A 216 -14.61 22.58 -6.40
N THR A 217 -15.17 23.52 -5.63
CA THR A 217 -14.42 24.69 -5.14
C THR A 217 -13.24 24.30 -4.25
N GLU A 218 -13.43 23.32 -3.37
CA GLU A 218 -12.36 22.83 -2.49
C GLU A 218 -11.32 22.01 -3.26
N ILE A 219 -11.74 21.25 -4.27
CA ILE A 219 -10.84 20.54 -5.19
C ILE A 219 -9.93 21.53 -5.94
N VAL A 220 -10.47 22.67 -6.39
CA VAL A 220 -9.69 23.73 -7.04
C VAL A 220 -8.68 24.32 -6.05
N ASP A 221 -9.11 24.71 -4.85
CA ASP A 221 -8.23 25.25 -3.80
C ASP A 221 -7.10 24.28 -3.43
N LEU A 222 -7.39 22.97 -3.35
CA LEU A 222 -6.39 21.94 -3.07
C LEU A 222 -5.39 21.78 -4.22
N ASN A 223 -5.83 21.84 -5.48
CA ASN A 223 -4.93 21.79 -6.63
C ASN A 223 -4.02 23.03 -6.71
N GLU A 224 -4.54 24.22 -6.37
CA GLU A 224 -3.74 25.44 -6.26
C GLU A 224 -2.65 25.29 -5.18
N LYS A 225 -3.02 24.84 -3.98
CA LYS A 225 -2.06 24.55 -2.89
C LYS A 225 -1.03 23.49 -3.28
N LEU A 226 -1.43 22.47 -4.05
CA LEU A 226 -0.51 21.45 -4.53
C LEU A 226 0.50 22.05 -5.52
N ALA A 227 0.05 22.90 -6.44
CA ALA A 227 0.92 23.61 -7.37
C ALA A 227 1.92 24.51 -6.64
N GLU A 228 1.50 25.21 -5.58
CA GLU A 228 2.38 25.99 -4.71
C GLU A 228 3.45 25.10 -4.05
N ARG A 229 3.06 23.97 -3.44
CA ARG A 229 4.02 23.00 -2.85
C ARG A 229 5.01 22.47 -3.88
N MET A 230 4.55 22.20 -5.10
CA MET A 230 5.40 21.73 -6.18
C MET A 230 6.38 22.80 -6.66
N ALA A 231 6.01 24.08 -6.57
CA ALA A 231 6.89 25.19 -6.94
C ALA A 231 7.95 25.48 -5.87
N ASP A 232 7.61 25.30 -4.60
CA ASP A 232 8.55 25.41 -3.47
C ASP A 232 9.52 24.22 -3.42
N GLU A 233 9.11 23.08 -3.95
CA GLU A 233 9.91 21.88 -4.04
C GLU A 233 10.80 21.94 -5.30
N ASP A 234 12.12 21.76 -5.15
CA ASP A 234 13.06 21.70 -6.28
C ASP A 234 12.89 20.36 -7.04
N LEU A 235 11.82 20.27 -7.83
CA LEU A 235 11.46 19.13 -8.66
C LEU A 235 12.09 19.27 -10.06
N PRO A 236 12.66 18.19 -10.62
CA PRO A 236 13.34 18.27 -11.90
C PRO A 236 12.36 18.52 -13.06
N ALA A 237 12.80 19.28 -14.06
CA ALA A 237 11.99 19.60 -15.25
C ALA A 237 11.51 18.35 -16.00
N SER A 238 12.32 17.27 -16.00
CA SER A 238 11.92 15.98 -16.58
C SER A 238 10.67 15.41 -15.93
N LEU A 239 10.45 15.63 -14.64
CA LEU A 239 9.23 15.24 -13.93
C LEU A 239 8.10 16.22 -14.24
N THR A 240 8.29 17.52 -14.00
CA THR A 240 7.20 18.51 -14.04
C THR A 240 6.66 18.77 -15.45
N SER A 241 7.43 18.49 -16.50
CA SER A 241 6.95 18.56 -17.90
C SER A 241 6.21 17.30 -18.37
N ASN A 242 6.32 16.19 -17.64
CA ASN A 242 5.86 14.88 -18.11
C ASN A 242 4.92 14.14 -17.14
N VAL A 243 4.77 14.61 -15.91
CA VAL A 243 3.89 14.01 -14.91
C VAL A 243 2.99 15.08 -14.33
N VAL A 244 1.68 14.87 -14.50
CA VAL A 244 0.64 15.70 -13.91
C VAL A 244 0.02 14.91 -12.77
N ILE A 245 0.06 15.47 -11.57
CA ILE A 245 -0.68 14.97 -10.41
C ILE A 245 -1.76 15.99 -10.06
N MET A 246 -2.99 15.52 -9.86
CA MET A 246 -4.10 16.42 -9.53
C MET A 246 -5.20 15.71 -8.74
N PHE A 247 -5.94 16.49 -7.97
CA PHE A 247 -7.19 16.07 -7.34
C PHE A 247 -8.35 16.25 -8.30
N SER A 248 -9.30 15.31 -8.28
CA SER A 248 -10.51 15.35 -9.11
C SER A 248 -11.73 14.87 -8.33
N SER A 249 -12.92 15.25 -8.76
CA SER A 249 -14.15 14.70 -8.19
C SER A 249 -14.20 13.19 -8.45
N ALA A 250 -14.55 12.43 -7.42
CA ALA A 250 -14.87 11.01 -7.59
C ALA A 250 -15.98 10.84 -8.65
N SER A 251 -15.83 9.83 -9.51
CA SER A 251 -16.83 9.49 -10.56
C SER A 251 -17.93 8.59 -10.01
#